data_AF-A0AAN7PSD0-F1
#
_entry.id   AF-A0AAN7PSD0-F1
#
_cell.length_a   1.000
_cell.length_b   1.000
_cell.length_c   1.000
_cell.angle_alpha   90.00
_cell.angle_beta   90.00
_cell.angle_gamma   90.00
#
_symmetry.space_group_name_H-M   'P 1'
#
loop_
_entity.id
_entity.type
_entity.pdbx_description
1 polymer ?
#
loop_
_entity_poly.entity_id
_entity_poly.type
_entity_poly.pdbx_seq_one_letter_code
_entity_poly.pdbx_strand_id
1 'polypeptide(L)'
;MDTTSSSSASFDEELDRIMELVPEIRQVRSRRDPFNLFDNREFKERYRFSKQTVNQLLYIIGENLINVQKNNEVTPINQLLIILRYYATGSFQQVLGDHINVHKSTVCRIVHRVGH
;
A
#
# COMPACT_ATOMS: atom_id res chain seq x y z
N MET A 1 26.89 -44.39 -21.92
CA MET A 1 27.25 -43.19 -22.71
C MET A 1 26.66 -42.06 -21.92
N ASP A 2 27.40 -41.55 -20.94
CA ASP A 2 26.84 -40.73 -19.88
C ASP A 2 27.45 -39.34 -19.98
N THR A 3 26.76 -38.46 -20.72
CA THR A 3 27.12 -37.04 -20.81
C THR A 3 25.84 -36.22 -20.88
N THR A 4 25.21 -35.91 -19.75
CA THR A 4 24.21 -34.82 -19.68
C THR A 4 24.07 -34.18 -18.28
N SER A 5 24.40 -34.87 -17.19
CA SER A 5 24.06 -34.37 -15.84
C SER A 5 24.94 -33.25 -15.27
N SER A 6 25.97 -32.77 -15.98
CA SER A 6 26.93 -31.79 -15.44
C SER A 6 26.72 -30.34 -15.90
N SER A 7 25.77 -30.08 -16.81
CA SER A 7 25.53 -28.72 -17.35
C SER A 7 24.43 -27.94 -16.65
N SER A 8 23.49 -28.57 -15.93
CA SER A 8 22.37 -27.84 -15.30
C SER A 8 22.80 -27.06 -14.05
N ALA A 9 23.70 -27.63 -13.23
CA ALA A 9 24.17 -27.01 -11.99
C ALA A 9 24.91 -25.69 -12.20
N SER A 10 25.61 -25.52 -13.33
CA SER A 10 26.33 -24.28 -13.63
C SER A 10 25.38 -23.14 -14.04
N PHE A 11 24.27 -23.43 -14.71
CA PHE A 11 23.30 -22.40 -15.10
C PHE A 11 22.53 -21.88 -13.89
N ASP A 12 22.16 -22.77 -12.97
CA ASP A 12 21.43 -22.39 -11.75
C ASP A 12 22.28 -21.50 -10.84
N GLU A 13 23.56 -21.84 -10.62
CA GLU A 13 24.50 -21.00 -9.87
C GLU A 13 24.78 -19.65 -10.55
N GLU A 14 24.78 -19.62 -11.88
CA GLU A 14 24.95 -18.39 -12.64
C GLU A 14 23.68 -17.52 -12.59
N LEU A 15 22.48 -18.14 -12.58
CA LEU A 15 21.21 -17.45 -12.38
C LEU A 15 21.13 -16.81 -10.99
N ASP A 16 21.54 -17.53 -9.95
CA ASP A 16 21.54 -17.03 -8.57
C ASP A 16 22.48 -15.83 -8.41
N ARG A 17 23.68 -15.88 -9.01
CA ARG A 17 24.60 -14.73 -9.06
C ARG A 17 24.02 -13.56 -9.83
N ILE A 18 23.34 -13.80 -10.94
CA ILE A 18 22.66 -12.75 -11.70
C ILE A 18 21.53 -12.13 -10.86
N MET A 19 20.73 -12.94 -10.16
CA MET A 19 19.66 -12.45 -9.28
C MET A 19 20.19 -11.63 -8.10
N GLU A 20 21.31 -12.02 -7.50
CA GLU A 20 21.90 -11.32 -6.35
C GLU A 20 22.56 -9.98 -6.75
N LEU A 21 22.96 -9.84 -8.02
CA LEU A 21 23.49 -8.59 -8.58
C LEU A 21 22.41 -7.62 -9.08
N VAL A 22 21.15 -8.04 -9.16
CA VAL A 22 20.05 -7.14 -9.52
C VAL A 22 19.73 -6.26 -8.31
N PRO A 23 20.01 -4.93 -8.36
CA PRO A 23 19.57 -4.04 -7.29
C PRO A 23 18.06 -4.15 -7.18
N GLU A 24 17.54 -4.26 -5.96
CA GLU A 24 16.11 -4.37 -5.69
C GLU A 24 15.40 -3.18 -6.36
N ILE A 25 14.80 -3.43 -7.54
CA ILE A 25 14.15 -2.38 -8.31
C ILE A 25 13.03 -1.89 -7.41
N ARG A 26 13.11 -0.64 -6.96
CA ARG A 26 12.03 -0.02 -6.21
C ARG A 26 10.79 -0.02 -7.09
N GLN A 27 9.92 -1.00 -6.87
CA GLN A 27 8.64 -1.08 -7.55
C GLN A 27 7.80 0.10 -7.08
N VAL A 28 7.73 1.14 -7.90
CA VAL A 28 6.82 2.25 -7.71
C VAL A 28 5.42 1.72 -8.01
N ARG A 29 4.72 1.28 -6.97
CA ARG A 29 3.36 0.80 -7.08
C ARG A 29 2.43 1.97 -7.42
N SER A 30 1.73 1.88 -8.54
CA SER A 30 0.64 2.81 -8.85
C SER A 30 -0.45 2.64 -7.79
N ARG A 31 -0.79 3.73 -7.12
CA ARG A 31 -1.75 3.72 -6.02
C ARG A 31 -3.15 3.59 -6.56
N ARG A 32 -3.97 2.80 -5.86
CA ARG A 32 -5.41 2.82 -6.10
C ARG A 32 -6.00 4.08 -5.49
N ASP A 33 -7.11 4.52 -6.07
CA ASP A 33 -7.92 5.60 -5.54
C ASP A 33 -9.31 5.05 -5.18
N PRO A 34 -9.46 4.43 -3.99
CA PRO A 34 -10.71 3.79 -3.60
C PRO A 34 -11.88 4.78 -3.52
N PHE A 35 -11.60 6.06 -3.33
CA PHE A 35 -12.61 7.10 -3.24
C PHE A 35 -13.35 7.27 -4.57
N ASN A 36 -12.63 7.18 -5.69
CA ASN A 36 -13.20 7.27 -7.03
C ASN A 36 -13.56 5.90 -7.63
N LEU A 37 -12.90 4.83 -7.19
CA LEU A 37 -13.15 3.46 -7.66
C LEU A 37 -14.53 2.92 -7.28
N PHE A 38 -14.94 3.11 -6.02
CA PHE A 38 -16.18 2.53 -5.50
C PHE A 38 -17.35 3.49 -5.66
N ASP A 39 -18.56 2.97 -5.88
CA ASP A 39 -19.78 3.80 -5.80
C ASP A 39 -20.11 4.16 -4.33
N ASN A 40 -21.16 4.96 -4.10
CA ASN A 40 -21.52 5.39 -2.75
C ASN A 40 -21.97 4.24 -1.82
N ARG A 41 -22.69 3.25 -2.35
CA ARG A 41 -23.20 2.12 -1.56
C ARG A 41 -22.03 1.22 -1.17
N GLU A 42 -21.24 0.86 -2.16
CA GLU A 42 -20.08 0.01 -2.06
C GLU A 42 -19.02 0.60 -1.13
N PHE A 43 -18.80 1.91 -1.22
CA PHE A 43 -17.93 2.65 -0.32
C PHE A 43 -18.44 2.61 1.13
N LYS A 44 -19.74 2.83 1.33
CA LYS A 44 -20.36 2.80 2.67
C LYS A 44 -20.27 1.42 3.32
N GLU A 45 -20.45 0.35 2.56
CA GLU A 45 -20.31 -1.03 3.07
C GLU A 45 -18.87 -1.33 3.52
N ARG A 46 -17.85 -0.86 2.78
CA ARG A 46 -16.44 -1.14 3.11
C ARG A 46 -15.85 -0.24 4.19
N TYR A 47 -16.23 1.03 4.21
CA TYR A 47 -15.64 2.03 5.12
C TYR A 47 -16.56 2.40 6.28
N ARG A 48 -17.83 1.98 6.29
CA ARG A 48 -18.86 2.37 7.27
C ARG A 48 -19.20 3.87 7.31
N PHE A 49 -18.62 4.66 6.40
CA PHE A 49 -18.86 6.10 6.23
C PHE A 49 -19.31 6.41 4.81
N SER A 50 -20.09 7.47 4.64
CA SER A 50 -20.41 8.00 3.31
C SER A 50 -19.23 8.80 2.75
N LYS A 51 -19.11 8.90 1.42
CA LYS A 51 -18.10 9.75 0.78
C LYS A 51 -18.18 11.20 1.25
N GLN A 52 -19.39 11.72 1.45
CA GLN A 52 -19.62 13.06 1.98
C GLN A 52 -19.04 13.22 3.39
N THR A 53 -19.30 12.27 4.29
CA THR A 53 -18.74 12.29 5.65
C THR A 53 -17.22 12.24 5.62
N VAL A 54 -16.63 11.42 4.73
CA VAL A 54 -15.18 11.36 4.58
C VAL A 54 -14.61 12.69 4.07
N ASN A 55 -15.26 13.36 3.13
CA ASN A 55 -14.85 14.70 2.70
C ASN A 55 -14.94 15.74 3.82
N GLN A 56 -15.99 15.68 4.66
CA GLN A 56 -16.10 16.55 5.83
C GLN A 56 -14.99 16.29 6.84
N LEU A 57 -14.69 15.02 7.13
CA LEU A 57 -13.55 14.66 7.98
C LEU A 57 -12.24 15.17 7.37
N LEU A 58 -12.04 14.97 6.06
CA LEU A 58 -10.85 15.45 5.36
C LEU A 58 -10.69 16.97 5.45
N TYR A 59 -11.78 17.74 5.45
CA TYR A 59 -11.72 19.18 5.67
C TYR A 59 -11.25 19.53 7.09
N ILE A 60 -11.66 18.75 8.10
CA ILE A 60 -11.34 19.01 9.51
C ILE A 60 -9.90 18.59 9.87
N ILE A 61 -9.47 17.41 9.41
CA ILE A 61 -8.19 16.81 9.81
C ILE A 61 -7.16 16.74 8.69
N GLY A 62 -7.50 17.18 7.47
CA GLY A 62 -6.66 17.05 6.27
C GLY A 62 -5.31 17.74 6.39
N GLU A 63 -5.23 18.87 7.09
CA GLU A 63 -3.97 19.57 7.32
C GLU A 63 -2.97 18.72 8.12
N ASN A 64 -3.46 17.93 9.10
CA ASN A 64 -2.62 17.03 9.90
C ASN A 64 -2.13 15.80 9.09
N LEU A 65 -2.74 15.53 7.94
CA LEU A 65 -2.40 14.39 7.08
C LEU A 65 -1.32 14.74 6.03
N ILE A 66 -1.08 16.01 5.77
CA ILE A 66 -0.11 16.46 4.77
C ILE A 66 1.31 16.35 5.34
N ASN A 67 2.25 15.74 4.60
CA ASN A 67 3.69 15.80 4.89
C ASN A 67 4.45 16.35 3.68
N VAL A 68 4.66 17.66 3.74
CA VAL A 68 5.31 18.45 2.69
C VAL A 68 6.73 17.92 2.36
N GLN A 69 7.35 17.15 3.24
CA GLN A 69 8.76 16.73 3.11
C GLN A 69 8.99 15.42 2.33
N LYS A 70 7.95 14.70 1.89
CA LYS A 70 8.12 13.38 1.23
C LYS A 70 7.74 13.39 -0.23
N ASN A 71 8.72 13.08 -1.08
CA ASN A 71 8.49 12.81 -2.49
C ASN A 71 7.62 11.55 -2.64
N ASN A 72 6.57 11.62 -3.46
CA ASN A 72 5.55 10.57 -3.60
C ASN A 72 4.89 10.20 -2.26
N GLU A 73 4.33 11.16 -1.51
CA GLU A 73 3.55 10.86 -0.29
C GLU A 73 2.13 10.39 -0.64
N VAL A 74 1.57 9.48 0.17
CA VAL A 74 0.16 9.07 0.08
C VAL A 74 -0.72 10.29 0.28
N THR A 75 -1.70 10.50 -0.61
CA THR A 75 -2.60 11.66 -0.53
C THR A 75 -3.38 11.68 0.80
N PRO A 76 -3.70 12.86 1.36
CA PRO A 76 -4.46 12.97 2.60
C PRO A 76 -5.73 12.12 2.63
N ILE A 77 -6.49 12.11 1.53
CA ILE A 77 -7.69 11.28 1.41
C ILE A 77 -7.40 9.78 1.54
N ASN A 78 -6.34 9.28 0.88
CA ASN A 78 -5.97 7.88 0.96
C ASN A 78 -5.46 7.48 2.35
N GLN A 79 -4.75 8.38 3.03
CA GLN A 79 -4.36 8.15 4.41
C GLN A 79 -5.58 8.05 5.33
N LEU A 80 -6.54 8.96 5.16
CA LEU A 80 -7.79 8.94 5.91
C LEU A 80 -8.56 7.63 5.66
N LEU A 81 -8.64 7.17 4.41
CA LEU A 81 -9.28 5.90 4.07
C LEU A 81 -8.57 4.69 4.73
N ILE A 82 -7.24 4.70 4.82
CA ILE A 82 -6.49 3.66 5.54
C ILE A 82 -6.89 3.63 7.00
N ILE A 83 -6.95 4.79 7.65
CA ILE A 83 -7.29 4.93 9.07
C ILE A 83 -8.73 4.50 9.34
N LEU A 84 -9.69 5.02 8.57
CA LEU A 84 -11.10 4.66 8.72
C LEU A 84 -11.30 3.16 8.55
N ARG A 85 -10.61 2.54 7.60
CA ARG A 85 -10.70 1.10 7.39
C ARG A 85 -10.01 0.31 8.50
N TYR A 86 -8.89 0.79 9.04
CA TYR A 86 -8.26 0.21 10.21
C TYR A 86 -9.23 0.18 11.40
N TYR A 87 -9.86 1.31 11.71
CA TYR A 87 -10.84 1.38 12.81
C TYR A 87 -12.12 0.59 12.54
N ALA A 88 -12.62 0.58 11.30
CA ALA A 88 -13.83 -0.15 10.97
C ALA A 88 -13.62 -1.67 11.02
N THR A 89 -12.46 -2.18 10.58
CA THR A 89 -12.26 -3.62 10.38
C THR A 89 -11.34 -4.30 11.38
N GLY A 90 -10.45 -3.56 12.05
CA GLY A 90 -9.39 -4.13 12.89
C GLY A 90 -8.40 -5.02 12.11
N SER A 91 -8.33 -4.88 10.78
CA SER A 91 -7.55 -5.77 9.92
C SER A 91 -6.04 -5.56 10.03
N PHE A 92 -5.28 -6.58 9.63
CA PHE A 92 -3.83 -6.50 9.52
C PHE A 92 -3.38 -5.41 8.52
N GLN A 93 -2.27 -4.74 8.84
CA GLN A 93 -1.73 -3.65 8.03
C GLN A 93 -1.38 -4.05 6.59
N GLN A 94 -1.01 -5.32 6.36
CA GLN A 94 -0.75 -5.84 5.02
C GLN A 94 -2.03 -5.82 4.17
N VAL A 95 -3.14 -6.34 4.71
CA VAL A 95 -4.45 -6.31 4.05
C VAL A 95 -4.89 -4.87 3.77
N LEU A 96 -4.65 -3.94 4.70
CA LEU A 96 -4.95 -2.53 4.47
C LEU A 96 -4.09 -1.92 3.35
N GLY A 97 -2.82 -2.30 3.27
CA GLY A 97 -1.88 -1.84 2.26
C GLY A 97 -2.29 -2.26 0.85
N ASP A 98 -2.73 -3.51 0.69
CA ASP A 98 -3.15 -4.06 -0.61
C ASP A 98 -4.36 -3.33 -1.20
N HIS A 99 -5.22 -2.73 -0.37
CA HIS A 99 -6.38 -1.98 -0.85
C HIS A 99 -6.00 -0.67 -1.57
N ILE A 100 -4.95 0.02 -1.13
CA ILE A 100 -4.46 1.26 -1.75
C ILE A 100 -3.21 1.00 -2.60
N ASN A 101 -2.71 -0.25 -2.60
CA ASN A 101 -1.47 -0.66 -3.22
C ASN A 101 -0.24 0.04 -2.61
N VAL A 102 -0.21 0.13 -1.27
CA VAL A 102 0.91 0.67 -0.50
C VAL A 102 1.55 -0.43 0.37
N HIS A 103 2.83 -0.28 0.67
CA HIS A 103 3.52 -1.23 1.54
C HIS A 103 3.00 -1.18 2.98
N LYS A 104 3.03 -2.31 3.71
CA LYS A 104 2.57 -2.40 5.11
C LYS A 104 3.25 -1.38 6.04
N SER A 105 4.52 -1.07 5.79
CA SER A 105 5.25 -0.07 6.58
C SER A 105 4.71 1.35 6.39
N THR A 106 4.18 1.67 5.22
CA THR A 106 3.48 2.93 4.95
C THR A 106 2.19 3.01 5.75
N VAL A 107 1.41 1.93 5.77
CA VAL A 107 0.19 1.82 6.60
C VAL A 107 0.53 2.02 8.07
N CYS A 108 1.55 1.32 8.59
CA CYS A 108 1.99 1.44 9.97
C CYS A 108 2.31 2.89 10.36
N ARG A 109 3.09 3.60 9.53
CA ARG A 109 3.43 5.00 9.77
C ARG A 109 2.21 5.92 9.76
N ILE A 110 1.26 5.67 8.85
CA ILE A 110 0.01 6.44 8.78
C ILE A 110 -0.82 6.20 10.04
N VAL A 111 -1.02 4.95 10.44
CA VAL A 111 -1.76 4.59 11.67
C VAL A 111 -1.12 5.23 12.89
N HIS A 112 0.20 5.14 13.02
CA HIS A 112 0.90 5.74 14.16
C HIS A 112 0.80 7.26 14.19
N ARG A 113 0.86 7.94 13.04
CA ARG A 113 0.79 9.42 12.98
C ARG A 113 -0.61 9.99 13.21
N VAL A 114 -1.64 9.30 12.72
CA VAL A 114 -3.02 9.83 12.72
C VAL A 114 -3.82 9.30 13.90
N GLY A 115 -3.51 8.09 14.38
CA GLY A 115 -4.24 7.43 15.45
C GLY A 115 -3.69 7.65 16.86
N HIS A 116 -2.52 8.28 17.00
CA HIS A 116 -1.84 8.54 18.27
C HIS A 116 -1.13 9.90 18.20
#